data_AF-A0A1W9R3M5-F1
#
_entry.id   AF-A0A1W9R3M5-F1
#
_cell.length_a   1.000
_cell.length_b   1.000
_cell.length_c   1.000
_cell.angle_alpha   90.00
_cell.angle_beta   90.00
_cell.angle_gamma   90.00
#
_symmetry.space_group_name_H-M   'P 1'
#
loop_
_entity.id
_entity.type
_entity.pdbx_description
1 polymer ?
#
loop_
_entity_poly.entity_id
_entity_poly.type
_entity_poly.pdbx_seq_one_letter_code
_entity_poly.pdbx_strand_id
1 'polypeptide(L)' 'MEQSQKYDLDMINFFAKKTGFEIVRNFHDQRQYFVNSLWKLK' A
#
# COMPACT_ATOMS: atom_id res chain seq x y z
N MET A 1 -21.24 -8.98 -6.86
CA MET A 1 -21.31 -8.14 -5.65
C MET A 1 -20.06 -7.28 -5.64
N GLU A 2 -20.21 -5.96 -5.63
CA GLU A 2 -19.06 -5.05 -5.55
C GLU A 2 -18.55 -4.97 -4.10
N GLN A 3 -17.23 -4.88 -3.90
CA GLN A 3 -16.61 -4.65 -2.60
C GLN A 3 -15.52 -3.57 -2.70
N SER A 4 -15.63 -2.51 -1.89
CA SER A 4 -14.63 -1.44 -1.75
C SER A 4 -13.82 -1.62 -0.46
N GLN A 5 -12.96 -2.64 -0.42
CA GLN A 5 -12.09 -2.91 0.72
C GLN A 5 -11.11 -1.75 0.93
N LYS A 6 -10.93 -1.32 2.18
CA LYS A 6 -9.90 -0.35 2.57
C LYS A 6 -8.66 -1.09 3.07
N TYR A 7 -7.50 -0.51 2.80
CA TYR A 7 -6.20 -1.07 3.15
C TYR A 7 -5.43 -0.05 3.97
N ASP A 8 -4.98 -0.45 5.16
CA ASP A 8 -4.07 0.34 5.98
C ASP A 8 -2.60 0.06 5.59
N LEU A 9 -1.68 0.79 6.22
CA LEU A 9 -0.25 0.68 5.93
C LEU A 9 0.32 -0.70 6.31
N ASP A 10 -0.20 -1.36 7.34
CA ASP A 10 0.26 -2.68 7.78
C ASP A 10 -0.14 -3.75 6.75
N MET A 11 -1.37 -3.69 6.24
CA MET A 11 -1.84 -4.53 5.14
C MET A 11 -1.00 -4.31 3.88
N ILE A 12 -0.76 -3.06 3.49
CA ILE A 12 0.07 -2.72 2.32
C ILE A 12 1.47 -3.33 2.47
N ASN A 13 2.10 -3.16 3.63
CA ASN A 13 3.43 -3.71 3.93
C ASN A 13 3.45 -5.24 3.95
N PHE A 14 2.43 -5.85 4.53
CA PHE A 14 2.26 -7.30 4.53
C PHE A 14 2.19 -7.85 3.10
N PHE A 15 1.38 -7.22 2.22
CA PHE A 15 1.24 -7.66 0.84
C PHE A 15 2.52 -7.46 0.02
N ALA A 16 3.23 -6.34 0.20
CA ALA A 16 4.52 -6.12 -0.45
C ALA A 16 5.50 -7.26 -0.13
N LYS A 17 5.70 -7.54 1.16
CA LYS A 17 6.60 -8.61 1.62
C LYS A 17 6.15 -9.99 1.13
N LYS A 18 4.85 -10.29 1.24
CA LYS A 18 4.28 -11.59 0.84
C LYS A 18 4.46 -11.88 -0.65
N THR A 19 4.53 -10.84 -1.48
CA THR A 19 4.66 -10.95 -2.93
C THR A 19 6.10 -10.78 -3.45
N GLY A 20 7.09 -10.64 -2.56
CA GLY A 20 8.50 -10.49 -2.93
C GLY A 20 8.91 -9.06 -3.31
N PHE A 21 8.08 -8.07 -2.99
CA PHE A 21 8.37 -6.65 -3.17
C PHE A 21 8.78 -5.99 -1.85
N GLU A 22 9.36 -4.81 -1.97
CA GLU A 22 9.56 -3.89 -0.85
C GLU A 22 8.97 -2.50 -1.16
N ILE A 23 8.48 -1.82 -0.13
CA ILE A 23 7.97 -0.46 -0.24
C ILE A 23 9.16 0.49 -0.30
N VAL A 24 9.23 1.26 -1.39
CA VAL A 24 10.20 2.35 -1.56
C VAL A 24 9.71 3.60 -0.85
N ARG A 25 8.44 3.95 -1.06
CA ARG A 25 7.83 5.18 -0.53
C ARG A 25 6.31 5.12 -0.55
N ASN A 26 5.69 5.75 0.45
CA ASN A 26 4.26 6.04 0.45
C ASN A 26 4.03 7.54 0.18
N PHE A 27 3.05 7.83 -0.66
CA PHE A 27 2.60 9.17 -0.99
C PHE A 27 1.18 9.34 -0.46
N HIS A 28 0.96 10.41 0.30
CA HIS A 28 -0.35 10.73 0.86
C HIS A 28 -0.90 11.98 0.17
N ASP A 29 -2.22 12.07 0.08
CA ASP A 29 -2.85 13.34 -0.21
C ASP A 29 -2.67 14.32 0.97
N GLN A 30 -3.02 15.59 0.76
CA GLN A 30 -2.86 16.63 1.79
C GLN A 30 -3.60 16.33 3.09
N ARG A 31 -4.73 15.62 3.03
CA ARG A 31 -5.55 15.27 4.19
C ARG A 31 -5.25 13.87 4.74
N GLN A 32 -4.35 13.13 4.10
CA GLN A 32 -3.96 11.76 4.46
C GLN A 32 -5.12 10.74 4.47
N TYR A 33 -6.11 10.93 3.61
CA TYR A 33 -7.21 9.98 3.41
C TYR A 33 -6.86 8.86 2.44
N PHE A 34 -5.92 9.12 1.54
CA PHE A 34 -5.48 8.17 0.52
C PHE A 34 -3.97 8.00 0.55
N VAL A 35 -3.53 6.79 0.20
CA VAL A 35 -2.13 6.45 0.09
C VAL A 35 -1.86 5.74 -1.22
N ASN A 36 -0.83 6.19 -1.93
CA ASN A 36 -0.23 5.49 -3.05
C ASN A 36 1.14 4.95 -2.63
N SER A 37 1.36 3.65 -2.78
CA SER A 37 2.60 3.00 -2.36
C SER A 37 3.43 2.59 -3.58
N LEU A 38 4.67 3.08 -3.66
CA LEU A 38 5.63 2.72 -4.70
C LEU A 38 6.43 1.49 -4.28
N TRP A 39 6.32 0.42 -5.05
CA TRP A 39 6.97 -0.86 -4.77
C TRP A 39 8.06 -1.14 -5.78
N LYS A 40 9.12 -1.83 -5.35
CA LYS A 40 10.13 -2.41 -6.23
C LYS A 40 10.30 -3.89 -5.93
N LEU A 41 10.68 -4.67 -6.94
CA LEU A 41 11.15 -6.04 -6.71
C LEU A 41 12.35 -5.97 -5.77
N LYS A 42 12.35 -6.86 -4.79
CA LYS A 42 13.47 -7.01 -3.87
C LYS A 42 14.71 -7.52 -4.60
#